data_AF-A0A2T4U6S2-F1
#
_entry.id   AF-A0A2T4U6S2-F1
#
_cell.length_a   1.000
_cell.length_b   1.000
_cell.length_c   1.000
_cell.angle_alpha   90.00
_cell.angle_beta   90.00
_cell.angle_gamma   90.00
#
_symmetry.space_group_name_H-M   'P 1'
#
loop_
_entity.id
_entity.type
_entity.pdbx_description
1 polymer ?
#
loop_
_entity_poly.entity_id
_entity_poly.type
_entity_poly.pdbx_seq_one_letter_code
_entity_poly.pdbx_strand_id
1 'polypeptide(L)' 'MRRGWAATRNAIHTSTGTAEAVGKILPELKGVVDGTSLRIPMQVRQF' A
#
# COMPACT_ATOMS: atom_id res chain seq x y z
N MET A 1 -9.97 -11.94 -3.89
CA MET A 1 -8.63 -12.55 -4.00
C MET A 1 -7.87 -11.89 -5.15
N ARG A 2 -7.00 -10.90 -4.88
CA ARG A 2 -6.15 -10.22 -5.91
C ARG A 2 -4.66 -10.47 -5.71
N ARG A 3 -4.23 -10.76 -4.46
CA ARG A 3 -2.83 -11.02 -4.07
C ARG A 3 -2.22 -12.28 -4.67
N GLY A 4 -3.03 -13.23 -5.16
CA GLY A 4 -2.55 -14.47 -5.77
C GLY A 4 -2.23 -14.37 -7.26
N TRP A 5 -2.45 -13.21 -7.89
CA TRP A 5 -2.09 -13.01 -9.30
C TRP A 5 -0.57 -12.91 -9.49
N ALA A 6 -0.09 -13.28 -10.68
CA ALA A 6 1.32 -13.18 -11.01
C ALA A 6 1.79 -11.71 -10.93
N ALA A 7 2.72 -11.42 -10.01
CA ALA A 7 3.18 -10.06 -9.72
C ALA A 7 3.88 -9.38 -10.89
N THR A 8 4.56 -10.15 -11.76
CA THR A 8 5.34 -9.62 -12.88
C THR A 8 4.47 -9.17 -14.07
N ARG A 9 3.20 -9.58 -14.12
CA ARG A 9 2.32 -9.34 -15.29
C ARG A 9 1.10 -8.48 -14.96
N ASN A 10 0.82 -8.21 -13.69
CA ASN A 10 -0.42 -7.59 -13.27
C ASN A 10 -0.18 -6.42 -12.33
N ALA A 11 -1.04 -5.41 -12.42
CA ALA A 11 -1.20 -4.41 -11.37
C ALA A 11 -2.08 -5.01 -10.26
N ILE A 12 -1.56 -5.14 -9.04
CA ILE A 12 -2.25 -5.83 -7.95
C ILE A 12 -2.65 -4.84 -6.87
N HIS A 13 -3.96 -4.59 -6.73
CA HIS A 13 -4.53 -3.81 -5.63
C HIS A 13 -4.48 -4.61 -4.32
N THR A 14 -3.96 -3.98 -3.27
CA THR A 14 -3.91 -4.50 -1.91
C THR A 14 -4.20 -3.39 -0.90
N SER A 15 -4.70 -3.76 0.27
CA SER A 15 -4.69 -2.86 1.43
C SER A 15 -3.26 -2.55 1.86
N THR A 16 -3.07 -1.38 2.47
CA THR A 16 -1.84 -0.93 3.12
C THR A 16 -2.12 -0.55 4.57
N GLY A 17 -1.13 -0.71 5.45
CA GLY A 17 -1.20 -0.31 6.86
C GLY A 17 -0.86 1.17 7.10
N THR A 18 -0.70 1.97 6.04
CA THR A 18 -0.25 3.37 6.13
C THR A 18 -1.21 4.24 6.94
N ALA A 19 -2.52 4.14 6.69
CA ALA A 19 -3.52 4.96 7.39
C ALA A 19 -3.49 4.73 8.92
N GLU A 20 -3.39 3.47 9.35
CA GLU A 20 -3.28 3.12 10.77
C GLU A 20 -1.96 3.56 11.39
N ALA A 21 -0.85 3.47 10.64
CA ALA A 21 0.46 3.91 11.11
C ALA A 21 0.53 5.43 11.25
N VAL A 22 -0.01 6.18 10.29
CA VAL A 22 -0.07 7.64 10.34
C VAL A 22 -0.93 8.11 11.51
N GLY A 23 -2.12 7.52 11.73
CA GLY A 23 -2.97 7.88 12.87
C GLY A 23 -2.38 7.55 14.25
N LYS A 24 -1.36 6.67 14.32
CA LYS A 24 -0.60 6.39 15.56
C LYS A 24 0.52 7.40 15.81
N ILE A 25 1.12 7.94 14.75
CA ILE A 25 2.24 8.90 14.83
C ILE A 25 1.71 10.34 14.92
N LEU A 26 0.64 10.65 14.17
CA LEU A 26 0.02 11.97 14.04
C LEU A 26 -1.47 11.84 14.40
N PRO A 27 -1.83 11.93 15.70
CA PRO A 27 -3.19 11.69 16.17
C PRO A 27 -4.21 12.69 15.61
N GLU A 28 -3.80 13.89 15.23
CA GLU A 28 -4.64 14.91 14.59
C GLU A 28 -5.09 14.52 13.17
N LEU A 29 -4.37 13.60 12.51
CA LEU A 29 -4.71 13.08 11.19
C LEU A 29 -5.50 11.77 11.24
N LYS A 30 -5.84 11.29 12.45
CA LYS A 30 -6.56 10.03 12.64
C LYS A 30 -7.95 10.10 12.01
N GLY A 31 -8.18 9.26 11.00
CA GLY A 31 -9.46 9.19 10.28
C GLY A 31 -9.59 10.21 9.13
N VAL A 32 -8.58 11.06 8.92
CA VAL A 32 -8.55 12.01 7.79
C VAL A 32 -7.90 11.37 6.55
N VAL A 33 -6.90 10.51 6.76
CA VAL A 33 -6.12 9.88 5.70
C VAL A 33 -6.48 8.40 5.58
N ASP A 34 -6.89 7.98 4.39
CA ASP A 34 -7.03 6.58 4.01
C ASP A 34 -6.16 6.29 2.78
N GLY A 35 -5.86 5.01 2.52
CA GLY A 35 -4.99 4.64 1.42
C GLY A 35 -5.12 3.20 0.95
N THR A 36 -4.98 3.02 -0.37
CA THR A 36 -4.81 1.71 -1.00
C THR A 36 -3.42 1.61 -1.61
N SER A 37 -2.89 0.39 -1.75
CA SER A 37 -1.60 0.15 -2.38
C SER A 37 -1.79 -0.59 -3.69
N LEU A 38 -1.09 -0.13 -4.72
CA LEU A 38 -1.00 -0.79 -6.01
C LEU A 38 0.42 -1.30 -6.19
N ARG A 39 0.56 -2.62 -6.38
CA ARG A 39 1.84 -3.23 -6.74
C ARG A 39 1.95 -3.24 -8.26
N ILE A 40 2.99 -2.60 -8.77
CA ILE A 40 3.33 -2.53 -10.18
C ILE A 40 4.62 -3.34 -10.42
N PRO A 41 4.74 -4.08 -11.54
CA PRO A 41 5.93 -4.84 -11.88
C PRO A 41 7.08 -3.90 -12.25
N MET A 42 7.83 -3.47 -11.24
CA MET A 42 9.05 -2.70 -11.41
C MET A 42 10.16 -3.29 -10.53
N GLN A 43 11.41 -3.16 -10.99
CA GLN A 43 12.56 -3.44 -10.15
C GLN A 43 12.67 -2.36 -9.08
N VAL A 44 12.79 -2.78 -7.83
CA VAL A 44 13.09 -1.83 -6.75
C VAL A 44 14.54 -1.41 -6.90
N ARG A 45 14.79 -0.11 -6.92
CA ARG A 45 16.15 0.41 -6.80
C ARG A 45 16.63 0.15 -5.37
N GLN A 46 17.44 -0.90 -5.20
CA GLN A 46 18.24 -1.07 -3.99
C GLN A 46 19.39 -0.06 -4.06
N PHE A 47 19.45 0.84 -3.08
CA PHE A 47 20.59 1.71 -2.85
C PHE A 47 21.76 0.91 -2.28
#